data_AF-A0A5A5TXW8-F1
#
_entry.id   AF-A0A5A5TXW8-F1
#
_cell.length_a   1.000
_cell.length_b   1.000
_cell.length_c   1.000
_cell.angle_alpha   90.00
_cell.angle_beta   90.00
_cell.angle_gamma   90.00
#
_symmetry.space_group_name_H-M   'P 1'
#
loop_
_entity.id
_entity.type
_entity.pdbx_description
1 polymer ?
#
loop_
_entity_poly.entity_id
_entity_poly.type
_entity_poly.pdbx_seq_one_letter_code
_entity_poly.pdbx_strand_id
1 'polypeptide(L)' 'MTADLATSALQLALDKHQKPLIIHSDMGSQYTSSEFNIKCQNYGLKHSYSLKGHP' A
#
# COMPACT_ATOMS: atom_id res chain seq x y z
N MET A 1 13.76 5.91 -0.85
CA MET A 1 12.85 4.92 -0.23
C MET A 1 12.28 4.07 -1.36
N THR A 2 12.44 2.75 -1.34
CA THR A 2 12.06 1.86 -2.45
C THR A 2 10.69 1.22 -2.24
N ALA A 3 10.04 0.84 -3.34
CA ALA A 3 8.76 0.11 -3.30
C ALA A 3 8.87 -1.26 -2.60
N ASP A 4 10.06 -1.87 -2.59
CA ASP A 4 10.34 -3.11 -1.87
C ASP A 4 10.07 -3.02 -0.37
N LEU A 5 10.44 -1.90 0.24
CA LEU A 5 10.22 -1.70 1.68
C LEU A 5 8.72 -1.56 1.98
N ALA A 6 7.99 -0.79 1.16
CA ALA A 6 6.55 -0.60 1.31
C ALA A 6 5.79 -1.92 1.11
N THR A 7 6.16 -2.71 0.11
CA THR A 7 5.54 -4.02 -0.14
C THR A 7 5.89 -5.05 0.93
N SER A 8 7.10 -5.01 1.51
CA SER A 8 7.50 -5.88 2.62
C SER A 8 6.76 -5.53 3.91
N ALA A 9 6.62 -4.24 4.22
CA ALA A 9 5.85 -3.77 5.36
C ALA A 9 4.36 -4.15 5.24
N LEU A 10 3.79 -4.01 4.04
CA LEU A 10 2.43 -4.46 3.75
C LEU A 10 2.24 -5.95 4.03
N GLN A 11 3.20 -6.78 3.61
CA GLN A 11 3.15 -8.23 3.85
C GLN A 11 3.13 -8.54 5.34
N LEU A 12 4.09 -7.98 6.08
CA LEU A 12 4.21 -8.23 7.52
C LEU A 12 2.95 -7.81 8.29
N ALA A 13 2.31 -6.72 7.86
CA ALA A 13 1.06 -6.27 8.46
C ALA A 13 -0.09 -7.25 8.18
N LEU A 14 -0.21 -7.76 6.96
CA LEU A 14 -1.24 -8.73 6.58
C LEU A 14 -1.04 -10.10 7.24
N ASP A 15 0.21 -10.48 7.50
CA ASP A 15 0.52 -11.75 8.17
C ASP A 15 0.21 -11.69 9.68
N LYS A 16 0.35 -10.51 10.30
CA LYS A 16 0.18 -10.32 11.75
C LYS A 16 -1.20 -9.85 12.18
N HIS A 17 -1.97 -9.26 11.26
CA HIS A 17 -3.23 -8.59 11.58
C HIS A 17 -4.36 -9.04 10.67
N GLN A 18 -5.60 -8.71 11.05
CA GLN A 18 -6.74 -8.94 10.19
C GLN A 18 -6.62 -8.10 8.93
N LYS A 19 -6.85 -8.75 7.79
CA LYS A 19 -6.82 -8.14 6.47
C LYS A 19 -7.84 -6.98 6.38
N PRO A 20 -7.38 -5.73 6.11
CA PRO A 20 -8.28 -4.60 5.94
C PRO A 20 -8.98 -4.66 4.57
N LEU A 21 -10.06 -3.90 4.42
CA LEU A 21 -10.72 -3.72 3.11
C LEU A 21 -10.05 -2.62 2.26
N ILE A 22 -9.51 -1.58 2.93
CA ILE A 22 -8.94 -0.39 2.31
C ILE A 22 -7.57 -0.14 2.93
N ILE A 23 -6.59 0.20 2.10
CA ILE A 23 -5.33 0.81 2.51
C ILE A 23 -5.30 2.24 2.00
N HIS A 24 -5.05 3.16 2.93
CA HIS A 24 -4.86 4.56 2.64
C HIS A 24 -3.37 4.91 2.79
N SER A 25 -2.78 5.50 1.78
CA SER A 25 -1.36 5.89 1.77
C SER A 25 -1.18 7.29 1.19
N ASP A 26 0.05 7.81 1.25
CA ASP A 26 0.40 9.06 0.59
C ASP A 26 0.68 8.83 -0.92
N MET A 27 0.68 9.88 -1.73
CA MET A 27 1.09 9.85 -3.16
C MET A 27 2.61 9.74 -3.37
N GLY A 28 3.32 9.13 -2.42
CA GLY A 28 4.74 8.83 -2.57
C GLY A 28 4.98 7.75 -3.62
N SER A 29 6.07 7.87 -4.38
CA SER A 29 6.42 6.94 -5.46
C SER A 29 6.52 5.47 -5.01
N GLN A 30 6.82 5.22 -3.74
CA GLN A 30 6.85 3.89 -3.12
C GLN A 30 5.47 3.22 -3.01
N TYR A 31 4.38 4.00 -2.89
CA TYR A 31 3.01 3.50 -2.78
C TYR A 31 2.28 3.56 -4.12
N THR A 32 2.65 4.51 -4.99
CA THR A 32 2.10 4.60 -6.34
C THR A 32 2.81 3.66 -7.33
N SER A 33 3.78 2.86 -6.89
CA SER A 33 4.50 1.92 -7.75
C SER A 33 3.58 0.80 -8.25
N SER A 34 3.89 0.26 -9.43
CA SER A 34 3.16 -0.88 -9.99
C SER A 34 3.22 -2.09 -9.06
N GLU A 35 4.37 -2.35 -8.44
CA GLU A 35 4.59 -3.46 -7.50
C GLU A 35 3.67 -3.37 -6.28
N PHE A 36 3.54 -2.17 -5.70
CA PHE A 36 2.67 -1.95 -4.55
C PHE A 36 1.19 -2.14 -4.92
N ASN A 37 0.76 -1.55 -6.04
CA ASN A 37 -0.61 -1.69 -6.53
C ASN A 37 -0.97 -3.13 -6.86
N ILE A 38 -0.08 -3.88 -7.54
CA ILE A 38 -0.27 -5.31 -7.84
C ILE A 38 -0.42 -6.09 -6.54
N LYS A 39 0.43 -5.81 -5.53
CA LYS A 39 0.35 -6.49 -4.23
C LYS A 39 -0.98 -6.21 -3.54
N CYS A 40 -1.44 -4.96 -3.49
CA CYS A 40 -2.76 -4.62 -2.97
C CYS A 40 -3.88 -5.37 -3.70
N GLN A 41 -3.85 -5.44 -5.03
CA GLN A 41 -4.85 -6.15 -5.84
C GLN A 41 -4.84 -7.66 -5.60
N ASN A 42 -3.67 -8.29 -5.49
CA ASN A 42 -3.54 -9.72 -5.18
C ASN A 42 -4.13 -10.06 -3.80
N TYR A 43 -3.98 -9.14 -2.85
CA TYR A 43 -4.66 -9.21 -1.57
C TYR A 43 -6.08 -8.66 -1.61
N GLY A 44 -6.68 -8.31 -2.75
CA GLY A 44 -8.06 -7.79 -2.82
C GLY A 44 -8.31 -6.52 -1.98
N LEU A 45 -7.27 -5.71 -1.78
CA LEU A 45 -7.29 -4.47 -1.03
C LEU A 45 -7.62 -3.30 -1.97
N LYS A 46 -8.51 -2.40 -1.53
CA LYS A 46 -8.70 -1.13 -2.23
C LYS A 46 -7.60 -0.17 -1.80
N HIS A 47 -6.77 0.25 -2.74
CA HIS A 47 -5.74 1.25 -2.47
C HIS A 47 -6.30 2.66 -2.71
N SER A 48 -6.13 3.54 -1.74
CA SER A 48 -6.52 4.96 -1.79
C SER A 48 -5.35 5.83 -1.36
N TYR A 49 -5.29 7.04 -1.89
CA TYR A 49 -4.26 8.01 -1.51
C TYR A 49 -4.79 9.44 -1.54
N SER A 50 -4.24 10.27 -0.66
CA SER A 50 -4.59 11.68 -0.55
C SER A 50 -4.15 12.50 -1.76
N LEU A 51 -4.85 13.60 -2.04
CA LEU A 51 -4.39 14.59 -3.01
C LEU A 51 -3.08 15.22 -2.55
N LYS A 52 -2.18 15.51 -3.50
CA LYS A 52 -0.91 16.20 -3.20
C LYS A 52 -1.16 17.47 -2.39
N GLY A 53 -0.49 17.58 -1.23
CA GLY A 53 -0.62 18.72 -0.32
C GLY A 53 -1.79 18.64 0.69
N HIS A 54 -2.48 17.51 0.78
CA HIS A 54 -3.60 17.29 1.71
C HIS A 54 -3.35 16.02 2.54
N PRO A 55 -2.51 16.08 3.60
CA PRO A 55 -2.21 14.92 4.44
C PRO A 55 -3.42 14.41 5.23
#